data_AF-A0A7C6UI14-F1
#
_entry.id   AF-A0A7C6UI14-F1
#
_cell.length_a   1.000
_cell.length_b   1.000
_cell.length_c   1.000
_cell.angle_alpha   90.00
_cell.angle_beta   90.00
_cell.angle_gamma   90.00
#
_symmetry.space_group_name_H-M   'P 1'
#
loop_
_entity.id
_entity.type
_entity.pdbx_description
1 polymer ?
#
loop_
_entity_poly.entity_id
_entity_poly.type
_entity_poly.pdbx_seq_one_letter_code
_entity_poly.pdbx_strand_id
1 'polypeptide(L)'
;IRDYTRWTSQGPQPIPVFDYLQMSGRAGRPGYDEEGFSYLIAKTLPEAEQLQYQYIYGEIEATNSRLLENRDAVFRQIISQVASGMAKNPEELMDFFKDTFSGFQMTHSEYSSLFASDTLGFQIKEALDFLIENGMIQAVPEGLKATTFGMLVAKSNYAVETAVRLKEFARSDANTDMSRLVYEICRTPDIIPLSLKGRKTRDPIRERLNKAGLFVVDVGNQEATAATLMEWMDERSEYEIENAFNVYAASTRRAAYDASLLVKFHREICQILGVYTGLDSMETLAARLYYGVKLELLPLVVGIKRLGRKRARALVDAFGTDLRYASRAELLRIEGIGPKTAENILKKYHTVD
;
A
#
# COMPACT_ATOMS: atom_id res chain seq x y z
N ILE A 1 10.99 -27.55 -7.85
CA ILE A 1 11.48 -26.36 -7.12
C ILE A 1 12.88 -26.06 -7.62
N ARG A 2 13.01 -24.97 -8.40
CA ARG A 2 14.25 -24.59 -9.08
C ARG A 2 15.16 -23.76 -8.17
N ASP A 3 14.59 -22.78 -7.49
CA ASP A 3 15.31 -21.87 -6.61
C ASP A 3 14.87 -22.13 -5.18
N TYR A 4 15.82 -22.48 -4.31
CA TYR A 4 15.63 -22.75 -2.88
C TYR A 4 16.25 -21.64 -2.00
N THR A 5 16.62 -20.52 -2.63
CA THR A 5 17.09 -19.30 -1.95
C THR A 5 16.25 -18.12 -2.41
N ARG A 6 16.03 -17.15 -1.52
CA ARG A 6 15.35 -15.89 -1.81
C ARG A 6 16.18 -14.71 -1.33
N TRP A 7 16.05 -13.58 -2.03
CA TRP A 7 16.69 -12.34 -1.60
C TRP A 7 15.93 -11.71 -0.43
N THR A 8 16.65 -11.34 0.62
CA THR A 8 16.14 -10.62 1.79
C THR A 8 16.93 -9.32 2.00
N SER A 9 16.50 -8.49 2.95
CA SER A 9 17.27 -7.30 3.35
C SER A 9 18.67 -7.65 3.89
N GLN A 10 18.87 -8.88 4.38
CA GLN A 10 20.15 -9.39 4.88
C GLN A 10 20.92 -10.19 3.82
N GLY A 11 20.49 -10.15 2.57
CA GLY A 11 21.09 -10.89 1.45
C GLY A 11 20.35 -12.20 1.11
N PRO A 12 20.96 -13.09 0.32
CA PRO A 12 20.35 -14.34 -0.09
C PRO A 12 20.23 -15.28 1.13
N GLN A 13 19.03 -15.78 1.37
CA GLN A 13 18.72 -16.71 2.46
C GLN A 13 18.01 -17.95 1.90
N PRO A 14 18.18 -19.14 2.49
CA PRO A 14 17.36 -20.30 2.13
C PRO A 14 15.88 -19.99 2.35
N ILE A 15 15.03 -20.61 1.54
CA ILE A 15 13.59 -20.59 1.82
C ILE A 15 13.31 -21.43 3.08
N PRO A 16 12.27 -21.10 3.86
CA PRO A 16 11.82 -21.95 4.96
C PRO A 16 11.41 -23.34 4.49
N VAL A 17 11.57 -24.35 5.34
CA VAL A 17 11.05 -25.72 5.11
C VAL A 17 9.54 -25.67 4.89
N PHE A 18 8.83 -24.83 5.63
CA PHE A 18 7.40 -24.59 5.41
C PHE A 18 7.08 -24.17 3.96
N ASP A 19 7.83 -23.24 3.38
CA ASP A 19 7.61 -22.75 2.01
C ASP A 19 7.95 -23.85 0.98
N TYR A 20 8.99 -24.64 1.24
CA TYR A 20 9.30 -25.83 0.44
C TYR A 20 8.14 -26.82 0.41
N LEU A 21 7.60 -27.19 1.58
CA LEU A 21 6.50 -28.15 1.70
C LEU A 21 5.21 -27.63 1.05
N GLN A 22 4.92 -26.32 1.17
CA GLN A 22 3.80 -25.70 0.46
C GLN A 22 3.96 -25.75 -1.06
N MET A 23 5.18 -25.62 -1.57
CA MET A 23 5.44 -25.75 -3.01
C MET A 23 5.35 -27.21 -3.47
N SER A 24 5.95 -28.15 -2.73
CA SER A 24 5.93 -29.57 -3.08
C SER A 24 4.54 -30.17 -2.99
N GLY A 25 3.73 -29.75 -2.01
CA GLY A 25 2.35 -30.19 -1.82
C GLY A 25 1.38 -29.76 -2.93
N ARG A 26 1.82 -28.93 -3.89
CA ARG A 26 1.04 -28.60 -5.09
C ARG A 26 1.21 -29.63 -6.22
N ALA A 27 2.08 -30.63 -6.06
CA ALA A 27 2.27 -31.69 -7.04
C ALA A 27 1.18 -32.77 -6.91
N GLY A 28 0.53 -33.12 -8.02
CA GLY A 28 -0.56 -34.09 -8.09
C GLY A 28 -1.93 -33.40 -8.14
N ARG A 29 -2.67 -33.62 -9.23
CA ARG A 29 -4.00 -33.05 -9.43
C ARG A 29 -5.07 -34.03 -8.96
N PRO A 30 -5.90 -33.65 -7.97
CA PRO A 30 -7.01 -34.49 -7.53
C PRO A 30 -7.93 -34.85 -8.70
N GLY A 31 -8.17 -36.15 -8.89
CA GLY A 31 -9.05 -36.68 -9.93
C GLY A 31 -8.40 -36.93 -11.30
N TYR A 32 -7.12 -36.64 -11.47
CA TYR A 32 -6.39 -36.90 -12.72
C TYR A 32 -5.11 -37.70 -12.53
N ASP A 33 -4.34 -37.39 -11.48
CA ASP A 33 -3.04 -38.01 -11.24
C ASP A 33 -3.16 -38.98 -10.05
N GLU A 34 -2.64 -40.20 -10.19
CA GLU A 34 -2.57 -41.18 -9.09
C GLU A 34 -1.45 -40.84 -8.09
N GLU A 35 -0.38 -40.21 -8.58
CA GLU A 35 0.78 -39.79 -7.81
C GLU A 35 1.24 -38.39 -8.22
N GLY A 36 1.77 -37.63 -7.26
CA GLY A 36 2.34 -36.30 -7.47
C GLY A 36 3.84 -36.28 -7.22
N PHE A 37 4.63 -35.82 -8.19
CA PHE A 37 6.09 -35.73 -8.07
C PHE A 37 6.58 -34.30 -7.92
N SER A 38 7.37 -34.05 -6.88
CA SER A 38 8.08 -32.78 -6.67
C SER A 38 9.58 -33.01 -6.71
N TYR A 39 10.28 -32.26 -7.57
CA TYR A 39 11.73 -32.34 -7.72
C TYR A 39 12.40 -31.09 -7.15
N LEU A 40 13.39 -31.28 -6.28
CA LEU A 40 14.27 -30.21 -5.79
C LEU A 40 15.57 -30.23 -6.59
N ILE A 41 15.90 -29.12 -7.24
CA ILE A 41 17.02 -29.07 -8.20
C ILE A 41 18.30 -28.61 -7.48
N ALA A 42 19.30 -29.47 -7.45
CA ALA A 42 20.67 -29.18 -7.02
C ALA A 42 21.60 -29.11 -8.24
N LYS A 43 22.70 -28.34 -8.14
CA LYS A 43 23.75 -28.29 -9.18
C LYS A 43 24.85 -29.33 -8.94
N THR A 44 25.04 -29.75 -7.70
CA THR A 44 26.09 -30.72 -7.32
C THR A 44 25.54 -31.79 -6.38
N LEU A 45 26.23 -32.93 -6.29
CA LEU A 45 25.84 -34.02 -5.39
C LEU A 45 25.90 -33.62 -3.90
N PRO A 46 26.95 -32.94 -3.39
CA PRO A 46 26.97 -32.48 -2.00
C PRO A 46 25.83 -31.49 -1.67
N GLU A 47 25.48 -30.63 -2.61
CA GLU A 47 24.32 -29.73 -2.48
C GLU A 47 23.01 -30.52 -2.43
N ALA A 48 22.87 -31.58 -3.24
CA ALA A 48 21.69 -32.44 -3.20
C ALA A 48 21.53 -33.12 -1.83
N GLU A 49 22.61 -33.63 -1.25
CA GLU A 49 22.62 -34.23 0.09
C GLU A 49 22.22 -33.21 1.17
N GLN A 50 22.77 -32.00 1.12
CA GLN A 50 22.41 -30.92 2.05
C GLN A 50 20.92 -30.55 1.93
N LEU A 51 20.43 -30.39 0.69
CA LEU A 51 19.04 -30.04 0.43
C LEU A 51 18.08 -31.14 0.88
N GLN A 52 18.45 -32.41 0.68
CA GLN A 52 17.69 -33.55 1.17
C GLN A 52 17.62 -33.54 2.71
N TYR A 53 18.76 -33.34 3.38
CA TYR A 53 18.80 -33.23 4.85
C TYR A 53 17.93 -32.09 5.36
N GLN A 54 18.04 -30.90 4.75
CA GLN A 54 17.30 -29.72 5.20
C GLN A 54 15.80 -29.77 4.91
N TYR A 55 15.39 -30.21 3.73
CA TYR A 55 14.00 -30.03 3.27
C TYR A 55 13.17 -31.32 3.25
N ILE A 56 13.79 -32.48 3.04
CA ILE A 56 13.09 -33.77 3.00
C ILE A 56 13.06 -34.40 4.39
N TYR A 57 14.18 -34.33 5.11
CA TYR A 57 14.30 -34.86 6.48
C TYR A 57 14.18 -33.79 7.57
N GLY A 58 14.20 -32.51 7.20
CA GLY A 58 14.08 -31.42 8.15
C GLY A 58 12.64 -31.21 8.64
N GLU A 59 12.52 -30.64 9.83
CA GLU A 59 11.25 -30.27 10.41
C GLU A 59 10.86 -28.84 10.04
N ILE A 60 9.55 -28.57 10.10
CA ILE A 60 9.02 -27.22 9.90
C ILE A 60 9.50 -26.31 11.02
N GLU A 61 9.91 -25.10 10.67
CA GLU A 61 10.33 -24.11 11.66
C GLU A 61 9.20 -23.74 12.62
N ALA A 62 9.54 -23.56 13.91
CA ALA A 62 8.59 -23.11 14.91
C ALA A 62 8.01 -21.72 14.55
N THR A 63 6.70 -21.55 14.73
CA THR A 63 6.04 -20.26 14.51
C THR A 63 6.33 -19.33 15.68
N ASN A 64 6.85 -18.14 15.38
CA ASN A 64 7.11 -17.08 16.36
C ASN A 64 6.25 -15.86 16.10
N SER A 65 5.72 -15.26 17.17
CA SER A 65 4.99 -14.00 17.14
C SER A 65 5.90 -12.89 16.58
N ARG A 66 5.33 -12.06 15.71
CA ARG A 66 6.00 -10.86 15.16
C ARG A 66 5.46 -9.56 15.76
N LEU A 67 4.55 -9.65 16.73
CA LEU A 67 3.84 -8.49 17.28
C LEU A 67 4.81 -7.46 17.89
N LEU A 68 5.70 -7.90 18.78
CA LEU A 68 6.62 -7.01 19.50
C LEU A 68 7.86 -6.63 18.68
N GLU A 69 8.19 -7.39 17.64
CA GLU A 69 9.26 -7.05 16.70
C GLU A 69 8.85 -5.92 15.75
N ASN A 70 7.55 -5.68 15.59
CA ASN A 70 7.00 -4.65 14.74
C ASN A 70 6.39 -3.52 15.58
N ARG A 71 7.12 -2.41 15.72
CA ARG A 71 6.68 -1.23 16.49
C ARG A 71 5.31 -0.70 16.04
N ASP A 72 5.04 -0.72 14.74
CA ASP A 72 3.75 -0.27 14.22
C ASP A 72 2.58 -1.20 14.62
N ALA A 73 2.83 -2.51 14.71
CA ALA A 73 1.83 -3.45 15.20
C ALA A 73 1.50 -3.19 16.68
N VAL A 74 2.52 -2.88 17.50
CA VAL A 74 2.32 -2.46 18.90
C VAL A 74 1.50 -1.17 18.98
N PHE A 75 1.86 -0.14 18.20
CA PHE A 75 1.13 1.12 18.18
C PHE A 75 -0.35 0.92 17.81
N ARG A 76 -0.62 0.20 16.72
CA ARG A 76 -2.00 -0.05 16.26
C ARG A 76 -2.81 -0.83 17.27
N GLN A 77 -2.19 -1.80 17.95
CA GLN A 77 -2.89 -2.57 18.96
C GLN A 77 -3.24 -1.70 20.17
N ILE A 78 -2.33 -0.85 20.65
CA ILE A 78 -2.60 0.09 21.74
C ILE A 78 -3.71 1.07 21.35
N ILE A 79 -3.62 1.71 20.19
CA ILE A 79 -4.66 2.63 19.71
C ILE A 79 -6.00 1.90 19.63
N SER A 80 -6.05 0.68 19.09
CA SER A 80 -7.28 -0.10 18.95
C SER A 80 -7.93 -0.43 20.30
N GLN A 81 -7.13 -0.87 21.28
CA GLN A 81 -7.61 -1.15 22.64
C GLN A 81 -8.17 0.10 23.32
N VAL A 82 -7.49 1.24 23.18
CA VAL A 82 -7.95 2.52 23.76
C VAL A 82 -9.16 3.10 23.02
N ALA A 83 -9.19 3.03 21.68
CA ALA A 83 -10.26 3.54 20.84
C ALA A 83 -11.58 2.77 21.00
N SER A 84 -11.48 1.45 21.24
CA SER A 84 -12.63 0.59 21.53
C SER A 84 -13.09 0.67 23.00
N GLY A 85 -12.30 1.32 23.87
CA GLY A 85 -12.56 1.40 25.31
C GLY A 85 -12.30 0.10 26.07
N MET A 86 -11.61 -0.87 25.45
CA MET A 86 -11.21 -2.14 26.08
C MET A 86 -10.05 -1.95 27.07
N ALA A 87 -9.18 -0.95 26.85
CA ALA A 87 -8.12 -0.59 27.78
C ALA A 87 -8.12 0.91 28.09
N LYS A 88 -8.07 1.26 29.37
CA LYS A 88 -8.12 2.64 29.90
C LYS A 88 -6.87 3.03 30.65
N ASN A 89 -5.95 2.10 30.92
CA ASN A 89 -4.73 2.40 31.64
C ASN A 89 -3.59 1.45 31.19
N PRO A 90 -2.33 1.75 31.54
CA PRO A 90 -1.19 0.91 31.16
C PRO A 90 -1.27 -0.53 31.69
N GLU A 91 -1.94 -0.77 32.82
CA GLU A 91 -2.10 -2.11 33.40
C GLU A 91 -3.03 -2.99 32.55
N GLU A 92 -4.18 -2.45 32.12
CA GLU A 92 -5.10 -3.14 31.22
C GLU A 92 -4.46 -3.42 29.84
N LEU A 93 -3.61 -2.50 29.34
CA LEU A 93 -2.82 -2.76 28.14
C LEU A 93 -1.82 -3.90 28.35
N MET A 94 -1.12 -3.90 29.48
CA MET A 94 -0.20 -4.96 29.85
C MET A 94 -0.89 -6.33 29.88
N ASP A 95 -2.06 -6.41 30.50
CA ASP A 95 -2.82 -7.65 30.58
C ASP A 95 -3.27 -8.14 29.21
N PHE A 96 -3.74 -7.23 28.35
CA PHE A 96 -4.00 -7.57 26.95
C PHE A 96 -2.75 -8.15 26.25
N PHE A 97 -1.57 -7.52 26.38
CA PHE A 97 -0.36 -7.99 25.69
C PHE A 97 0.14 -9.33 26.24
N LYS A 98 -0.02 -9.60 27.54
CA LYS A 98 0.29 -10.91 28.14
C LYS A 98 -0.54 -12.04 27.54
N ASP A 99 -1.79 -11.77 27.20
CA ASP A 99 -2.72 -12.75 26.60
C ASP A 99 -2.50 -12.97 25.09
N THR A 100 -1.61 -12.19 24.45
CA THR A 100 -1.25 -12.43 23.05
C THR A 100 -0.32 -13.63 22.89
N PHE A 101 -0.21 -14.18 21.68
CA PHE A 101 0.79 -15.22 21.38
C PHE A 101 2.22 -14.75 21.71
N SER A 102 2.50 -13.44 21.56
CA SER A 102 3.79 -12.86 21.96
C SER A 102 4.01 -12.92 23.47
N GLY A 103 3.00 -12.54 24.25
CA GLY A 103 3.03 -12.59 25.71
C GLY A 103 3.17 -14.04 26.21
N PHE A 104 2.44 -14.96 25.61
CA PHE A 104 2.56 -16.39 25.88
C PHE A 104 3.99 -16.92 25.64
N GLN A 105 4.58 -16.62 24.48
CA GLN A 105 5.95 -17.06 24.17
C GLN A 105 7.01 -16.46 25.10
N MET A 106 6.88 -15.20 25.50
CA MET A 106 7.83 -14.56 26.42
C MET A 106 7.77 -15.17 27.82
N THR A 107 6.56 -15.43 28.32
CA THR A 107 6.33 -15.97 29.67
C THR A 107 6.70 -17.44 29.80
N HIS A 108 6.69 -18.20 28.70
CA HIS A 108 7.01 -19.63 28.68
C HIS A 108 8.42 -19.94 28.15
N SER A 109 9.23 -18.90 27.89
CA SER A 109 10.64 -19.04 27.53
C SER A 109 11.51 -19.16 28.79
N GLU A 110 12.39 -20.16 28.82
CA GLU A 110 13.27 -20.48 29.96
C GLU A 110 14.09 -19.27 30.45
N TYR A 111 14.55 -18.42 29.54
CA TYR A 111 15.36 -17.23 29.85
C TYR A 111 14.56 -15.92 29.81
N SER A 112 13.55 -15.83 28.94
CA SER A 112 12.82 -14.56 28.72
C SER A 112 11.74 -14.29 29.76
N SER A 113 11.26 -15.34 30.46
CA SER A 113 10.20 -15.24 31.45
C SER A 113 10.54 -14.32 32.63
N LEU A 114 11.81 -14.28 33.03
CA LEU A 114 12.31 -13.47 34.15
C LEU A 114 12.18 -11.96 33.91
N PHE A 115 12.24 -11.52 32.65
CA PHE A 115 12.21 -10.11 32.26
C PHE A 115 10.99 -9.77 31.38
N ALA A 116 10.03 -10.69 31.27
CA ALA A 116 8.92 -10.55 30.34
C ALA A 116 8.06 -9.32 30.65
N SER A 117 7.67 -9.17 31.91
CA SER A 117 6.86 -8.03 32.39
C SER A 117 7.58 -6.70 32.21
N ASP A 118 8.87 -6.62 32.55
CA ASP A 118 9.65 -5.38 32.42
C ASP A 118 9.83 -4.98 30.96
N THR A 119 10.11 -5.96 30.09
CA THR A 119 10.29 -5.75 28.65
C THR A 119 8.98 -5.27 28.01
N LEU A 120 7.86 -5.94 28.31
CA LEU A 120 6.54 -5.53 27.84
C LEU A 120 6.18 -4.13 28.35
N GLY A 121 6.44 -3.86 29.62
CA GLY A 121 6.14 -2.57 30.24
C GLY A 121 6.90 -1.42 29.60
N PHE A 122 8.19 -1.64 29.32
CA PHE A 122 9.01 -0.68 28.60
C PHE A 122 8.46 -0.39 27.20
N GLN A 123 8.15 -1.44 26.42
CA GLN A 123 7.64 -1.28 25.05
C GLN A 123 6.27 -0.60 25.01
N ILE A 124 5.35 -1.01 25.89
CA ILE A 124 4.02 -0.40 26.00
C ILE A 124 4.15 1.07 26.39
N LYS A 125 5.03 1.40 27.34
CA LYS A 125 5.26 2.77 27.76
C LYS A 125 5.82 3.62 26.62
N GLU A 126 6.88 3.17 25.97
CA GLU A 126 7.50 3.89 24.85
C GLU A 126 6.48 4.14 23.71
N ALA A 127 5.65 3.13 23.43
CA ALA A 127 4.58 3.25 22.46
C ALA A 127 3.48 4.22 22.88
N LEU A 128 3.04 4.16 24.14
CA LEU A 128 2.03 5.04 24.66
C LEU A 128 2.52 6.50 24.67
N ASP A 129 3.76 6.74 25.10
CA ASP A 129 4.40 8.06 25.08
C ASP A 129 4.41 8.63 23.66
N PHE A 130 4.85 7.85 22.67
CA PHE A 130 4.83 8.25 21.25
C PHE A 130 3.43 8.60 20.74
N LEU A 131 2.42 7.80 21.11
CA LEU A 131 1.03 8.01 20.71
C LEU A 131 0.39 9.25 21.36
N ILE A 132 0.77 9.55 22.60
CA ILE A 132 0.35 10.76 23.32
C ILE A 132 1.01 11.99 22.73
N GLU A 133 2.33 11.97 22.53
CA GLU A 133 3.09 13.06 21.90
C GLU A 133 2.54 13.41 20.50
N ASN A 134 2.11 12.39 19.74
CA ASN A 134 1.53 12.58 18.42
C ASN A 134 0.03 12.90 18.43
N GLY A 135 -0.59 13.04 19.61
CA GLY A 135 -1.99 13.45 19.77
C GLY A 135 -2.99 12.42 19.27
N MET A 136 -2.64 11.13 19.27
CA MET A 136 -3.56 10.03 18.97
C MET A 136 -4.29 9.55 20.24
N ILE A 137 -3.59 9.57 21.38
CA ILE A 137 -4.15 9.24 22.69
C ILE A 137 -3.97 10.45 23.61
N GLN A 138 -4.90 10.62 24.56
CA GLN A 138 -4.80 11.62 25.61
C GLN A 138 -5.16 10.99 26.96
N ALA A 139 -4.51 11.47 28.02
CA ALA A 139 -4.89 11.16 29.39
C ALA A 139 -6.04 12.08 29.83
N VAL A 140 -7.11 11.49 30.37
CA VAL A 140 -8.28 12.14 30.96
C VAL A 140 -8.49 11.60 32.38
N PRO A 141 -9.33 12.22 33.24
CA PRO A 141 -9.58 11.72 34.59
C PRO A 141 -10.04 10.25 34.65
N GLU A 142 -10.77 9.79 33.63
CA GLU A 142 -11.26 8.40 33.51
C GLU A 142 -10.23 7.41 32.94
N GLY A 143 -9.00 7.86 32.64
CA GLY A 143 -7.92 7.05 32.07
C GLY A 143 -7.46 7.53 30.69
N LEU A 144 -7.11 6.59 29.82
CA LEU A 144 -6.67 6.86 28.44
C LEU A 144 -7.87 6.93 27.51
N LYS A 145 -7.84 7.90 26.59
CA LYS A 145 -8.87 8.05 25.55
C LYS A 145 -8.23 8.39 24.21
N ALA A 146 -8.73 7.78 23.14
CA ALA A 146 -8.33 8.14 21.78
C ALA A 146 -8.90 9.50 21.39
N THR A 147 -8.09 10.36 20.77
CA THR A 147 -8.52 11.64 20.20
C THR A 147 -9.30 11.40 18.90
N THR A 148 -9.92 12.43 18.31
CA THR A 148 -10.55 12.30 16.98
C THR A 148 -9.56 11.80 15.92
N PHE A 149 -8.31 12.27 15.98
CA PHE A 149 -7.23 11.80 15.11
C PHE A 149 -6.85 10.34 15.42
N GLY A 150 -6.73 9.97 16.70
CA GLY A 150 -6.49 8.57 17.10
C GLY A 150 -7.61 7.62 16.65
N MET A 151 -8.87 8.06 16.74
CA MET A 151 -10.03 7.31 16.26
C MET A 151 -10.00 7.11 14.75
N LEU A 152 -9.54 8.11 13.98
CA LEU A 152 -9.34 7.98 12.54
C LEU A 152 -8.25 6.94 12.24
N VAL A 153 -7.10 7.01 12.93
CA VAL A 153 -6.01 6.05 12.77
C VAL A 153 -6.47 4.62 13.13
N ALA A 154 -7.19 4.45 14.24
CA ALA A 154 -7.74 3.16 14.69
C ALA A 154 -8.67 2.50 13.66
N LYS A 155 -9.48 3.31 12.96
CA LYS A 155 -10.42 2.85 11.94
C LYS A 155 -9.74 2.61 10.58
N SER A 156 -8.55 3.14 10.40
CA SER A 156 -7.77 2.97 9.18
C SER A 156 -6.93 1.69 9.23
N ASN A 157 -6.50 1.22 8.08
CA ASN A 157 -5.53 0.11 7.97
C ASN A 157 -4.09 0.60 7.76
N TYR A 158 -3.85 1.90 7.89
CA TYR A 158 -2.56 2.51 7.62
C TYR A 158 -1.62 2.43 8.82
N ALA A 159 -0.33 2.50 8.55
CA ALA A 159 0.68 2.61 9.58
C ALA A 159 0.52 3.92 10.37
N VAL A 160 0.89 3.88 11.65
CA VAL A 160 0.92 5.05 12.53
C VAL A 160 1.93 6.08 12.01
N GLU A 161 3.06 5.62 11.48
CA GLU A 161 4.07 6.48 10.84
C GLU A 161 3.48 7.27 9.65
N THR A 162 2.63 6.63 8.84
CA THR A 162 1.92 7.27 7.73
C THR A 162 1.01 8.39 8.23
N ALA A 163 0.22 8.11 9.28
CA ALA A 163 -0.66 9.11 9.86
C ALA A 163 0.10 10.31 10.42
N VAL A 164 1.22 10.07 11.13
CA VAL A 164 2.10 11.13 11.64
C VAL A 164 2.66 11.97 10.50
N ARG A 165 3.23 11.32 9.47
CA ARG A 165 3.81 12.00 8.31
C ARG A 165 2.79 12.91 7.62
N LEU A 166 1.58 12.40 7.37
CA LEU A 166 0.52 13.15 6.69
C LEU A 166 -0.06 14.26 7.57
N LYS A 167 -0.09 14.08 8.90
CA LYS A 167 -0.46 15.13 9.86
C LYS A 167 0.54 16.28 9.84
N GLU A 168 1.84 15.98 9.85
CA GLU A 168 2.89 17.01 9.78
C GLU A 168 2.92 17.71 8.41
N PHE A 169 2.65 16.98 7.32
CA PHE A 169 2.47 17.59 6.00
C PHE A 169 1.29 18.57 5.99
N ALA A 170 0.13 18.18 6.54
CA ALA A 170 -1.05 19.04 6.63
C ALA A 170 -0.81 20.33 7.43
N ARG A 171 0.06 20.28 8.45
CA ARG A 171 0.42 21.45 9.28
C ARG A 171 1.43 22.37 8.63
N SER A 172 2.36 21.83 7.86
CA SER A 172 3.48 22.58 7.29
C SER A 172 3.17 23.30 5.98
N ASP A 173 2.15 22.86 5.24
CA ASP A 173 1.84 23.40 3.92
C ASP A 173 0.41 23.93 3.84
N ALA A 174 0.25 25.23 4.11
CA ALA A 174 -1.05 25.92 4.05
C ALA A 174 -1.65 25.96 2.63
N ASN A 175 -0.81 25.77 1.60
CA ASN A 175 -1.19 25.84 0.20
C ASN A 175 -0.86 24.50 -0.47
N THR A 176 -1.61 23.46 -0.08
CA THR A 176 -1.35 22.06 -0.42
C THR A 176 -1.05 21.85 -1.91
N ASP A 177 0.23 21.74 -2.25
CA ASP A 177 0.64 21.33 -3.59
C ASP A 177 0.34 19.84 -3.77
N MET A 178 -0.55 19.53 -4.71
CA MET A 178 -0.97 18.16 -5.03
C MET A 178 0.20 17.28 -5.48
N SER A 179 1.20 17.85 -6.15
CA SER A 179 2.41 17.12 -6.56
C SER A 179 3.25 16.72 -5.35
N ARG A 180 3.37 17.63 -4.39
CA ARG A 180 4.06 17.37 -3.12
C ARG A 180 3.30 16.38 -2.26
N LEU A 181 1.96 16.44 -2.24
CA LEU A 181 1.15 15.41 -1.56
C LEU A 181 1.39 14.02 -2.14
N VAL A 182 1.41 13.87 -3.48
CA VAL A 182 1.76 12.59 -4.13
C VAL A 182 3.14 12.12 -3.69
N TYR A 183 4.12 13.02 -3.68
CA TYR A 183 5.48 12.70 -3.25
C TYR A 183 5.54 12.24 -1.79
N GLU A 184 4.87 12.95 -0.87
CA GLU A 184 4.83 12.59 0.55
C GLU A 184 4.14 11.25 0.79
N ILE A 185 3.05 10.96 0.07
CA ILE A 185 2.36 9.67 0.11
C ILE A 185 3.28 8.53 -0.33
N CYS A 186 4.07 8.70 -1.40
CA CYS A 186 5.01 7.67 -1.87
C CYS A 186 6.16 7.39 -0.90
N ARG A 187 6.36 8.25 0.11
CA ARG A 187 7.37 8.08 1.17
C ARG A 187 6.81 7.41 2.42
N THR A 188 5.53 7.06 2.42
CA THR A 188 4.89 6.32 3.51
C THR A 188 5.16 4.82 3.38
N PRO A 189 5.21 4.06 4.49
CA PRO A 189 5.36 2.61 4.46
C PRO A 189 4.15 1.87 3.84
N ASP A 190 3.00 2.53 3.69
CA ASP A 190 1.78 1.95 3.11
C ASP A 190 1.79 1.88 1.58
N ILE A 191 2.71 2.57 0.92
CA ILE A 191 2.95 2.41 -0.53
C ILE A 191 4.08 1.41 -0.74
N ILE A 192 3.79 0.32 -1.44
CA ILE A 192 4.85 -0.55 -1.98
C ILE A 192 5.47 0.17 -3.18
N PRO A 193 6.75 0.58 -3.09
CA PRO A 193 7.35 1.39 -4.12
C PRO A 193 7.68 0.55 -5.36
N LEU A 194 7.61 1.17 -6.53
CA LEU A 194 8.08 0.56 -7.77
C LEU A 194 9.60 0.45 -7.76
N SER A 195 10.10 -0.72 -8.15
CA SER A 195 11.52 -0.98 -8.24
C SER A 195 12.13 -0.35 -9.48
N LEU A 196 13.25 0.34 -9.30
CA LEU A 196 14.11 0.79 -10.39
C LEU A 196 14.80 -0.39 -11.08
N LYS A 197 14.94 -0.34 -12.40
CA LYS A 197 15.82 -1.23 -13.16
C LYS A 197 17.27 -0.79 -12.94
N GLY A 198 18.11 -1.72 -12.49
CA GLY A 198 19.50 -1.41 -12.16
C GLY A 198 20.32 -0.88 -13.35
N ARG A 199 21.35 -0.06 -13.05
CA ARG A 199 22.38 0.44 -13.99
C ARG A 199 21.87 1.38 -15.11
N LYS A 200 20.64 1.89 -15.02
CA LYS A 200 20.08 2.87 -15.96
C LYS A 200 20.07 4.30 -15.37
N THR A 201 20.02 5.31 -16.24
CA THR A 201 19.90 6.71 -15.82
C THR A 201 18.57 6.94 -15.09
N ARG A 202 18.62 7.83 -14.08
CA ARG A 202 17.49 8.30 -13.29
C ARG A 202 17.12 9.76 -13.61
N ASP A 203 17.79 10.37 -14.59
CA ASP A 203 17.58 11.77 -14.95
C ASP A 203 16.15 12.06 -15.43
N PRO A 204 15.49 11.20 -16.24
CA PRO A 204 14.10 11.44 -16.62
C PRO A 204 13.14 11.52 -15.44
N ILE A 205 13.39 10.75 -14.37
CA ILE A 205 12.61 10.81 -13.13
C ILE A 205 12.86 12.15 -12.43
N ARG A 206 14.14 12.53 -12.28
CA ARG A 206 14.52 13.81 -11.65
C ARG A 206 13.92 15.00 -12.41
N GLU A 207 13.99 15.00 -13.74
CA GLU A 207 13.38 16.03 -14.58
C GLU A 207 11.87 16.11 -14.41
N ARG A 208 11.18 14.95 -14.31
CA ARG A 208 9.73 14.93 -14.11
C ARG A 208 9.33 15.51 -12.75
N LEU A 209 10.10 15.22 -11.71
CA LEU A 209 9.89 15.76 -10.36
C LEU A 209 10.20 17.26 -10.32
N ASN A 210 11.31 17.69 -10.93
CA ASN A 210 11.67 19.11 -11.02
C ASN A 210 10.60 19.94 -11.75
N LYS A 211 10.01 19.42 -12.84
CA LYS A 211 8.88 20.05 -13.54
C LYS A 211 7.64 20.22 -12.66
N ALA A 212 7.50 19.38 -11.64
CA ALA A 212 6.44 19.46 -10.65
C ALA A 212 6.83 20.27 -9.40
N GLY A 213 7.96 21.00 -9.43
CA GLY A 213 8.46 21.79 -8.31
C GLY A 213 9.17 20.98 -7.21
N LEU A 214 9.44 19.69 -7.44
CA LEU A 214 10.06 18.79 -6.48
C LEU A 214 11.54 18.58 -6.82
N PHE A 215 12.40 19.25 -6.07
CA PHE A 215 13.85 19.19 -6.26
C PHE A 215 14.46 18.12 -5.36
N VAL A 216 14.73 16.94 -5.93
CA VAL A 216 15.33 15.81 -5.22
C VAL A 216 16.80 15.64 -5.59
N VAL A 217 17.63 15.41 -4.58
CA VAL A 217 19.07 15.14 -4.76
C VAL A 217 19.25 13.72 -5.29
N ASP A 218 18.75 12.75 -4.51
CA ASP A 218 18.82 11.33 -4.82
C ASP A 218 17.47 10.80 -5.29
N VAL A 219 17.50 9.98 -6.34
CA VAL A 219 16.31 9.30 -6.87
C VAL A 219 16.35 7.85 -6.42
N GLY A 220 15.50 7.50 -5.46
CA GLY A 220 15.24 6.12 -5.03
C GLY A 220 13.95 5.56 -5.62
N ASN A 221 13.51 4.42 -5.08
CA ASN A 221 12.25 3.78 -5.50
C ASN A 221 11.02 4.65 -5.13
N GLN A 222 11.08 5.44 -4.06
CA GLN A 222 10.00 6.33 -3.64
C GLN A 222 9.82 7.49 -4.64
N GLU A 223 10.91 8.15 -5.03
CA GLU A 223 10.93 9.20 -6.06
C GLU A 223 10.45 8.68 -7.42
N ALA A 224 10.93 7.48 -7.80
CA ALA A 224 10.51 6.82 -9.02
C ALA A 224 9.02 6.50 -9.03
N THR A 225 8.47 6.09 -7.89
CA THR A 225 7.04 5.84 -7.70
C THR A 225 6.26 7.13 -7.86
N ALA A 226 6.66 8.21 -7.19
CA ALA A 226 5.99 9.51 -7.30
C ALA A 226 5.95 10.02 -8.75
N ALA A 227 7.08 10.01 -9.46
CA ALA A 227 7.13 10.40 -10.87
C ALA A 227 6.24 9.49 -11.74
N THR A 228 6.25 8.18 -11.50
CA THR A 228 5.40 7.21 -12.20
C THR A 228 3.92 7.52 -12.00
N LEU A 229 3.49 7.83 -10.77
CA LEU A 229 2.10 8.19 -10.49
C LEU A 229 1.69 9.49 -11.19
N MET A 230 2.60 10.43 -11.33
CA MET A 230 2.34 11.65 -12.10
C MET A 230 2.15 11.36 -13.60
N GLU A 231 3.01 10.54 -14.21
CA GLU A 231 2.84 10.13 -15.61
C GLU A 231 1.59 9.25 -15.83
N TRP A 232 1.23 8.45 -14.84
CA TRP A 232 0.00 7.68 -14.83
C TRP A 232 -1.23 8.59 -14.90
N MET A 233 -1.25 9.68 -14.11
CA MET A 233 -2.30 10.70 -14.17
C MET A 233 -2.26 11.56 -15.44
N ASP A 234 -1.14 11.57 -16.16
CA ASP A 234 -0.99 12.22 -17.47
C ASP A 234 -1.27 11.26 -18.63
N GLU A 235 -1.82 10.08 -18.33
CA GLU A 235 -2.28 9.07 -19.28
C GLU A 235 -1.18 8.37 -20.08
N ARG A 236 0.05 8.34 -19.57
CA ARG A 236 1.07 7.44 -20.12
C ARG A 236 0.79 5.99 -19.76
N SER A 237 0.92 5.10 -20.72
CA SER A 237 0.77 3.66 -20.54
C SER A 237 1.90 3.11 -19.67
N GLU A 238 1.69 1.97 -19.03
CA GLU A 238 2.72 1.29 -18.23
C GLU A 238 3.98 1.02 -19.06
N TYR A 239 3.82 0.67 -20.34
CA TYR A 239 4.95 0.50 -21.27
C TYR A 239 5.73 1.80 -21.49
N GLU A 240 5.04 2.92 -21.73
CA GLU A 240 5.71 4.22 -21.91
C GLU A 240 6.42 4.67 -20.64
N ILE A 241 5.80 4.49 -19.48
CA ILE A 241 6.39 4.81 -18.17
C ILE A 241 7.63 3.94 -17.92
N GLU A 242 7.52 2.63 -18.14
CA GLU A 242 8.61 1.67 -17.94
C GLU A 242 9.84 2.02 -18.77
N ASN A 243 9.65 2.40 -20.04
CA ASN A 243 10.74 2.76 -20.94
C ASN A 243 11.31 4.16 -20.64
N ALA A 244 10.46 5.13 -20.26
CA ALA A 244 10.92 6.48 -19.93
C ALA A 244 11.71 6.52 -18.62
N PHE A 245 11.24 5.81 -17.58
CA PHE A 245 11.79 5.89 -16.23
C PHE A 245 12.66 4.71 -15.82
N ASN A 246 12.75 3.68 -16.66
CA ASN A 246 13.49 2.46 -16.31
C ASN A 246 13.01 1.86 -14.97
N VAL A 247 11.69 1.75 -14.78
CA VAL A 247 11.06 1.13 -13.61
C VAL A 247 10.32 -0.15 -14.02
N TYR A 248 10.03 -1.05 -13.08
CA TYR A 248 9.09 -2.14 -13.32
C TYR A 248 7.65 -1.63 -13.17
N ALA A 249 7.02 -1.22 -14.27
CA ALA A 249 5.75 -0.47 -14.24
C ALA A 249 4.50 -1.34 -14.03
N ALA A 250 4.64 -2.67 -13.98
CA ALA A 250 3.53 -3.60 -13.82
C ALA A 250 2.71 -3.38 -12.53
N SER A 251 3.31 -2.75 -11.50
CA SER A 251 2.64 -2.42 -10.24
C SER A 251 2.03 -1.01 -10.19
N THR A 252 2.08 -0.24 -11.30
CA THR A 252 1.59 1.16 -11.34
C THR A 252 0.12 1.26 -10.95
N ARG A 253 -0.74 0.39 -11.50
CA ARG A 253 -2.18 0.38 -11.17
C ARG A 253 -2.43 0.21 -9.68
N ARG A 254 -1.69 -0.69 -9.03
CA ARG A 254 -1.78 -0.96 -7.58
C ARG A 254 -1.32 0.25 -6.79
N ALA A 255 -0.11 0.75 -7.06
CA ALA A 255 0.44 1.90 -6.36
C ALA A 255 -0.46 3.15 -6.50
N ALA A 256 -1.05 3.36 -7.68
CA ALA A 256 -1.98 4.45 -7.92
C ALA A 256 -3.30 4.29 -7.15
N TYR A 257 -3.80 3.05 -7.01
CA TYR A 257 -4.95 2.76 -6.17
C TYR A 257 -4.64 3.04 -4.70
N ASP A 258 -3.55 2.50 -4.17
CA ASP A 258 -3.14 2.68 -2.78
C ASP A 258 -2.93 4.19 -2.47
N ALA A 259 -2.27 4.92 -3.39
CA ALA A 259 -2.10 6.36 -3.28
C ALA A 259 -3.43 7.13 -3.29
N SER A 260 -4.40 6.70 -4.11
CA SER A 260 -5.73 7.33 -4.13
C SER A 260 -6.47 7.21 -2.79
N LEU A 261 -6.28 6.10 -2.08
CA LEU A 261 -6.85 5.90 -0.76
C LEU A 261 -6.12 6.74 0.30
N LEU A 262 -4.80 6.87 0.19
CA LEU A 262 -4.00 7.72 1.08
C LEU A 262 -4.28 9.21 0.90
N VAL A 263 -4.61 9.66 -0.32
CA VAL A 263 -5.09 11.04 -0.53
C VAL A 263 -6.42 11.28 0.20
N LYS A 264 -7.35 10.31 0.15
CA LYS A 264 -8.62 10.41 0.89
C LYS A 264 -8.40 10.40 2.40
N PHE A 265 -7.48 9.57 2.88
CA PHE A 265 -7.08 9.56 4.28
C PHE A 265 -6.46 10.89 4.71
N HIS A 266 -5.57 11.46 3.92
CA HIS A 266 -5.00 12.78 4.17
C HIS A 266 -6.08 13.88 4.21
N ARG A 267 -7.07 13.82 3.31
CA ARG A 267 -8.23 14.73 3.33
C ARG A 267 -8.99 14.66 4.66
N GLU A 268 -9.21 13.46 5.21
CA GLU A 268 -9.83 13.29 6.54
C GLU A 268 -8.96 13.84 7.66
N ILE A 269 -7.64 13.66 7.59
CA ILE A 269 -6.69 14.28 8.53
C ILE A 269 -6.81 15.81 8.49
N CYS A 270 -6.79 16.41 7.30
CA CYS A 270 -6.94 17.84 7.12
C CYS A 270 -8.25 18.36 7.74
N GLN A 271 -9.37 17.66 7.54
CA GLN A 271 -10.67 18.01 8.16
C GLN A 271 -10.61 17.99 9.69
N ILE A 272 -9.96 16.99 10.29
CA ILE A 272 -9.79 16.89 11.75
C ILE A 272 -8.90 18.02 12.28
N LEU A 273 -7.88 18.42 11.53
CA LEU A 273 -6.97 19.52 11.88
C LEU A 273 -7.55 20.92 11.59
N GLY A 274 -8.74 21.02 10.97
CA GLY A 274 -9.34 22.29 10.57
C GLY A 274 -8.67 22.93 9.35
N VAL A 275 -7.91 22.17 8.57
CA VAL A 275 -7.28 22.62 7.31
C VAL A 275 -8.24 22.30 6.16
N TYR A 276 -8.97 23.32 5.71
CA TYR A 276 -9.98 23.17 4.65
C TYR A 276 -9.50 23.58 3.26
N THR A 277 -8.29 24.15 3.16
CA THR A 277 -7.67 24.53 1.89
C THR A 277 -7.34 23.29 1.06
N GLY A 278 -7.75 23.27 -0.22
CA GLY A 278 -7.38 22.21 -1.16
C GLY A 278 -8.17 20.88 -1.05
N LEU A 279 -9.19 20.77 -0.20
CA LEU A 279 -9.95 19.51 -0.04
C LEU A 279 -10.61 19.02 -1.34
N ASP A 280 -11.14 19.92 -2.17
CA ASP A 280 -11.75 19.57 -3.47
C ASP A 280 -10.68 19.12 -4.49
N SER A 281 -9.50 19.73 -4.42
CA SER A 281 -8.34 19.34 -5.22
C SER A 281 -7.83 17.95 -4.81
N MET A 282 -7.91 17.58 -3.53
CA MET A 282 -7.58 16.22 -3.06
C MET A 282 -8.58 15.18 -3.59
N GLU A 283 -9.88 15.48 -3.61
CA GLU A 283 -10.88 14.57 -4.20
C GLU A 283 -10.62 14.35 -5.69
N THR A 284 -10.30 15.45 -6.38
CA THR A 284 -9.90 15.42 -7.80
C THR A 284 -8.63 14.60 -8.00
N LEU A 285 -7.61 14.80 -7.17
CA LEU A 285 -6.35 14.06 -7.20
C LEU A 285 -6.57 12.56 -6.97
N ALA A 286 -7.35 12.19 -5.96
CA ALA A 286 -7.68 10.81 -5.66
C ALA A 286 -8.36 10.14 -6.87
N ALA A 287 -9.29 10.83 -7.52
CA ALA A 287 -9.93 10.31 -8.73
C ALA A 287 -8.94 10.17 -9.90
N ARG A 288 -8.04 11.15 -10.12
CA ARG A 288 -7.01 11.06 -11.18
C ARG A 288 -6.05 9.91 -10.96
N LEU A 289 -5.61 9.68 -9.71
CA LEU A 289 -4.81 8.53 -9.34
C LEU A 289 -5.58 7.22 -9.56
N TYR A 290 -6.83 7.14 -9.11
CA TYR A 290 -7.64 5.93 -9.25
C TYR A 290 -7.91 5.55 -10.72
N TYR A 291 -8.18 6.52 -11.60
CA TYR A 291 -8.51 6.24 -13.00
C TYR A 291 -7.33 6.33 -13.96
N GLY A 292 -6.25 7.03 -13.59
CA GLY A 292 -5.10 7.28 -14.46
C GLY A 292 -5.42 8.18 -15.62
N VAL A 293 -6.07 9.32 -15.34
CA VAL A 293 -6.52 10.25 -16.36
C VAL A 293 -6.23 11.70 -16.02
N LYS A 294 -6.15 12.53 -17.06
CA LYS A 294 -6.14 13.99 -16.95
C LYS A 294 -7.50 14.50 -16.46
N LEU A 295 -7.50 15.73 -15.96
CA LEU A 295 -8.66 16.37 -15.34
C LEU A 295 -9.91 16.33 -16.24
N GLU A 296 -9.75 16.60 -17.54
CA GLU A 296 -10.83 16.65 -18.53
C GLU A 296 -11.59 15.32 -18.71
N LEU A 297 -10.94 14.17 -18.44
CA LEU A 297 -11.56 12.85 -18.60
C LEU A 297 -12.28 12.37 -17.33
N LEU A 298 -12.06 13.01 -16.18
CA LEU A 298 -12.66 12.57 -14.91
C LEU A 298 -14.19 12.43 -14.99
N PRO A 299 -14.95 13.42 -15.50
CA PRO A 299 -16.40 13.29 -15.57
C PRO A 299 -16.84 12.06 -16.37
N LEU A 300 -16.09 11.70 -17.42
CA LEU A 300 -16.38 10.55 -18.28
C LEU A 300 -16.13 9.23 -17.55
N VAL A 301 -14.93 9.03 -17.01
CA VAL A 301 -14.54 7.75 -16.37
C VAL A 301 -15.26 7.48 -15.06
N VAL A 302 -15.65 8.54 -14.33
CA VAL A 302 -16.44 8.42 -13.09
C VAL A 302 -17.90 8.10 -13.42
N GLY A 303 -18.49 8.81 -14.38
CA GLY A 303 -19.93 8.70 -14.63
C GLY A 303 -20.35 7.60 -15.60
N ILE A 304 -19.44 7.07 -16.43
CA ILE A 304 -19.77 6.04 -17.43
C ILE A 304 -19.20 4.70 -17.00
N LYS A 305 -20.10 3.76 -16.68
CA LYS A 305 -19.72 2.38 -16.34
C LYS A 305 -18.97 1.73 -17.51
N ARG A 306 -17.87 1.05 -17.18
CA ARG A 306 -17.00 0.29 -18.13
C ARG A 306 -16.19 1.16 -19.09
N LEU A 307 -16.08 2.45 -18.81
CA LEU A 307 -15.19 3.34 -19.55
C LEU A 307 -13.86 3.49 -18.81
N GLY A 308 -12.81 2.84 -19.33
CA GLY A 308 -11.44 2.99 -18.83
C GLY A 308 -10.68 4.10 -19.54
N ARG A 309 -9.53 4.50 -18.98
CA ARG A 309 -8.68 5.59 -19.49
C ARG A 309 -8.44 5.61 -21.00
N LYS A 310 -8.03 4.48 -21.60
CA LYS A 310 -7.75 4.40 -23.05
C LYS A 310 -8.99 4.69 -23.90
N ARG A 311 -10.15 4.16 -23.51
CA ARG A 311 -11.42 4.37 -24.22
C ARG A 311 -11.94 5.79 -24.03
N ALA A 312 -11.78 6.34 -22.83
CA ALA A 312 -12.16 7.73 -22.54
C ALA A 312 -11.33 8.72 -23.37
N ARG A 313 -10.01 8.49 -23.48
CA ARG A 313 -9.15 9.28 -24.34
C ARG A 313 -9.57 9.21 -25.81
N ALA A 314 -9.76 8.00 -26.34
CA ALA A 314 -10.21 7.81 -27.72
C ALA A 314 -11.57 8.48 -28.02
N LEU A 315 -12.49 8.53 -27.04
CA LEU A 315 -13.74 9.29 -27.18
C LEU A 315 -13.50 10.78 -27.30
N VAL A 316 -12.69 11.34 -26.40
CA VAL A 316 -12.43 12.78 -26.39
C VAL A 316 -11.63 13.22 -27.61
N ASP A 317 -10.71 12.40 -28.08
CA ASP A 317 -9.96 12.69 -29.31
C ASP A 317 -10.87 12.68 -30.56
N ALA A 318 -11.95 11.89 -30.55
CA ALA A 318 -12.88 11.79 -31.67
C ALA A 318 -14.02 12.82 -31.63
N PHE A 319 -14.56 13.12 -30.46
CA PHE A 319 -15.80 13.92 -30.30
C PHE A 319 -15.65 15.12 -29.37
N GLY A 320 -14.48 15.32 -28.76
CA GLY A 320 -14.32 16.26 -27.65
C GLY A 320 -15.00 15.77 -26.37
N THR A 321 -15.15 16.68 -25.41
CA THR A 321 -15.74 16.39 -24.09
C THR A 321 -17.27 16.36 -24.08
N ASP A 322 -17.91 16.86 -25.14
CA ASP A 322 -19.37 16.90 -25.28
C ASP A 322 -19.87 15.75 -26.19
N LEU A 323 -20.38 14.69 -25.56
CA LEU A 323 -20.86 13.50 -26.26
C LEU A 323 -22.35 13.53 -26.61
N ARG A 324 -23.04 14.67 -26.43
CA ARG A 324 -24.48 14.80 -26.73
C ARG A 324 -24.81 14.59 -28.20
N TYR A 325 -23.88 14.87 -29.10
CA TYR A 325 -24.09 14.74 -30.55
C TYR A 325 -23.60 13.41 -31.12
N ALA A 326 -22.93 12.58 -30.32
CA ALA A 326 -22.39 11.31 -30.79
C ALA A 326 -23.51 10.27 -30.97
N SER A 327 -23.64 9.72 -32.17
CA SER A 327 -24.60 8.65 -32.45
C SER A 327 -24.06 7.28 -32.04
N ARG A 328 -24.97 6.31 -31.83
CA ARG A 328 -24.60 4.92 -31.52
C ARG A 328 -23.64 4.32 -32.56
N ALA A 329 -23.89 4.58 -33.84
CA ALA A 329 -23.08 4.05 -34.93
C ALA A 329 -21.66 4.62 -34.91
N GLU A 330 -21.51 5.90 -34.58
CA GLU A 330 -20.22 6.57 -34.47
C GLU A 330 -19.43 6.10 -33.24
N LEU A 331 -20.10 5.92 -32.09
CA LEU A 331 -19.47 5.38 -30.88
C LEU A 331 -18.90 3.97 -31.09
N LEU A 332 -19.61 3.13 -31.85
CA LEU A 332 -19.17 1.76 -32.17
C LEU A 332 -17.98 1.69 -33.14
N ARG A 333 -17.65 2.78 -33.83
CA ARG A 333 -16.45 2.86 -34.68
C ARG A 333 -15.17 3.05 -33.88
N ILE A 334 -15.26 3.50 -32.62
CA ILE A 334 -14.09 3.67 -31.77
C ILE A 334 -13.62 2.32 -31.25
N GLU A 335 -12.33 2.06 -31.46
CA GLU A 335 -11.69 0.84 -30.99
C GLU A 335 -11.88 0.63 -29.48
N GLY A 336 -12.37 -0.55 -29.10
CA GLY A 336 -12.61 -0.91 -27.71
C GLY A 336 -13.94 -0.44 -27.13
N ILE A 337 -14.76 0.33 -27.86
CA ILE A 337 -16.14 0.67 -27.44
C ILE A 337 -17.11 -0.38 -27.96
N GLY A 338 -17.49 -1.31 -27.07
CA GLY A 338 -18.52 -2.30 -27.36
C GLY A 338 -19.95 -1.78 -27.19
N PRO A 339 -20.97 -2.54 -27.63
CA PRO A 339 -22.39 -2.14 -27.56
C PRO A 339 -22.85 -1.68 -26.18
N LYS A 340 -22.46 -2.40 -25.11
CA LYS A 340 -22.83 -2.05 -23.72
C LYS A 340 -22.21 -0.74 -23.25
N THR A 341 -20.99 -0.42 -23.71
CA THR A 341 -20.32 0.83 -23.36
C THR A 341 -20.97 1.99 -24.10
N ALA A 342 -21.26 1.83 -25.40
CA ALA A 342 -21.98 2.82 -26.19
C ALA A 342 -23.37 3.12 -25.58
N GLU A 343 -24.12 2.10 -25.17
CA GLU A 343 -25.40 2.26 -24.48
C GLU A 343 -25.26 3.06 -23.17
N ASN A 344 -24.24 2.78 -22.35
CA ASN A 344 -24.00 3.54 -21.12
C ASN A 344 -23.63 5.01 -21.39
N ILE A 345 -22.92 5.30 -22.49
CA ILE A 345 -22.58 6.66 -22.91
C ILE A 345 -23.85 7.41 -23.29
N LEU A 346 -24.66 6.83 -24.19
CA LEU A 346 -25.92 7.43 -24.62
C LEU A 346 -26.87 7.62 -23.44
N LYS A 347 -26.99 6.63 -22.55
CA LYS A 347 -27.83 6.75 -21.34
C LYS A 347 -27.39 7.91 -20.43
N LYS A 348 -26.12 8.30 -20.42
CA LYS A 348 -25.64 9.41 -19.59
C LYS A 348 -25.85 10.78 -20.23
N TYR A 349 -25.70 10.88 -21.55
CA TYR A 349 -25.70 12.15 -22.27
C TYR A 349 -26.99 12.44 -23.05
N HIS A 350 -27.79 11.41 -23.34
CA HIS A 350 -29.02 11.47 -24.15
C HIS A 350 -30.27 11.12 -23.33
N THR A 351 -30.17 11.03 -22.00
CA THR A 351 -31.37 11.04 -21.15
C THR A 351 -32.09 12.37 -21.34
N VAL A 352 -33.19 12.30 -22.07
CA VAL A 352 -34.26 13.28 -22.18
C VAL A 352 -34.79 13.56 -20.77
N ASP A 353 -35.07 14.83 -20.46
CA ASP A 353 -35.90 15.23 -19.31
C ASP A 353 -37.23 14.45 -19.25
#